data_AF-A0A2D7EZF2-F1
#
_entry.id   AF-A0A2D7EZF2-F1
#
_cell.length_a   1.000
_cell.length_b   1.000
_cell.length_c   1.000
_cell.angle_alpha   90.00
_cell.angle_beta   90.00
_cell.angle_gamma   90.00
#
_symmetry.space_group_name_H-M   'P 1'
#
loop_
_entity.id
_entity.type
_entity.pdbx_description
1 polymer ?
#
loop_
_entity_poly.entity_id
_entity_poly.type
_entity_poly.pdbx_seq_one_letter_code
_entity_poly.pdbx_strand_id
1 'polypeptide(L)'
;MLRELFVKYGLHKEDTFKSPQGWTIITRSGIDKIQAEADIDIDYEMLELTQGKSAAVKATATWNDRKLTTFGEANEKNCRQSYVLAMAEKRAMSRIVLKLTGFYALGVFGQDESDDFVDANKYQLKKSI
;
A
#
# COMPACT_ATOMS: atom_id res chain seq x y z
N MET A 1 13.84 -15.71 -0.27
CA MET A 1 13.61 -14.25 -0.11
C MET A 1 12.12 -13.85 -0.03
N LEU A 2 11.34 -13.80 -1.13
CA LEU A 2 9.91 -13.35 -1.03
C LEU A 2 9.06 -14.29 -0.17
N ARG A 3 9.20 -15.61 -0.34
CA ARG A 3 8.51 -16.62 0.47
C ARG A 3 8.85 -16.50 1.96
N GLU A 4 10.08 -16.15 2.31
CA GLU A 4 10.49 -15.95 3.71
C GLU A 4 9.76 -14.76 4.33
N LEU A 5 9.61 -13.65 3.60
CA LEU A 5 8.84 -12.50 4.10
C LEU A 5 7.36 -12.84 4.32
N PHE A 6 6.76 -13.62 3.41
CA PHE A 6 5.38 -14.08 3.57
C PHE A 6 5.19 -14.91 4.84
N VAL A 7 6.11 -15.85 5.08
CA VAL A 7 6.08 -16.66 6.31
C VAL A 7 6.34 -15.81 7.55
N LYS A 8 7.34 -14.92 7.49
CA LYS A 8 7.70 -14.04 8.61
C LYS A 8 6.54 -13.17 9.07
N TYR A 9 5.78 -12.62 8.14
CA TYR A 9 4.68 -11.69 8.44
C TYR A 9 3.29 -12.35 8.41
N GLY A 10 3.22 -13.69 8.47
CA GLY A 10 1.94 -14.41 8.55
C GLY A 10 0.99 -14.17 7.37
N LEU A 11 1.53 -13.94 6.17
CA LEU A 11 0.73 -13.67 4.97
C LEU A 11 0.25 -14.97 4.34
N HIS A 12 -1.05 -15.01 4.04
CA HIS A 12 -1.72 -16.12 3.38
C HIS A 12 -2.17 -15.75 1.97
N LYS A 13 -2.78 -16.72 1.26
CA LYS A 13 -3.17 -16.55 -0.14
C LYS A 13 -4.19 -15.43 -0.32
N GLU A 14 -5.07 -15.23 0.65
CA GLU A 14 -6.08 -14.18 0.69
C GLU A 14 -5.48 -12.78 0.87
N ASP A 15 -4.26 -12.67 1.40
CA ASP A 15 -3.60 -11.37 1.63
C ASP A 15 -2.94 -10.81 0.37
N THR A 16 -2.93 -11.57 -0.73
CA THR A 16 -2.28 -11.17 -1.97
C THR A 16 -3.08 -11.55 -3.22
N PHE A 17 -2.86 -10.81 -4.30
CA PHE A 17 -3.35 -11.17 -5.63
C PHE A 17 -2.35 -10.72 -6.70
N LYS A 18 -2.60 -11.13 -7.94
CA LYS A 18 -1.85 -10.65 -9.11
C LYS A 18 -2.64 -9.56 -9.82
N SER A 19 -1.98 -8.43 -10.11
CA SER A 19 -2.58 -7.40 -10.96
C SER A 19 -2.59 -7.85 -12.43
N PRO A 20 -3.41 -7.24 -13.30
CA PRO A 20 -3.38 -7.50 -14.74
C PRO A 20 -1.99 -7.30 -15.37
N GLN A 21 -1.15 -6.45 -14.78
CA GLN A 21 0.23 -6.18 -15.21
C GLN A 21 1.24 -7.22 -14.69
N GLY A 22 0.80 -8.23 -13.92
CA GLY A 22 1.64 -9.31 -13.40
C GLY A 22 2.31 -9.03 -12.05
N TRP A 23 2.07 -7.86 -11.45
CA TRP A 23 2.63 -7.49 -10.16
C TRP A 23 2.00 -8.30 -9.02
N THR A 24 2.80 -8.62 -8.00
CA THR A 24 2.29 -9.13 -6.73
C THR A 24 1.77 -7.96 -5.93
N ILE A 25 0.49 -7.98 -5.59
CA ILE A 25 -0.14 -6.94 -4.78
C ILE A 25 -0.48 -7.54 -3.41
N ILE A 26 -0.17 -6.82 -2.34
CA ILE A 26 -0.62 -7.13 -0.98
C ILE A 26 -1.89 -6.32 -0.70
N THR A 27 -2.93 -7.00 -0.24
CA THR A 27 -4.21 -6.38 0.15
C THR A 27 -4.03 -5.41 1.32
N ARG A 28 -5.02 -4.52 1.53
CA ARG A 28 -4.98 -3.62 2.69
C ARG A 28 -4.80 -4.37 4.02
N SER A 29 -5.58 -5.42 4.25
CA SER A 29 -5.46 -6.26 5.45
C SER A 29 -4.10 -6.94 5.56
N GLY A 30 -3.49 -7.33 4.43
CA GLY A 30 -2.14 -7.86 4.40
C GLY A 30 -1.09 -6.82 4.81
N ILE A 31 -1.23 -5.56 4.38
CA ILE A 31 -0.36 -4.47 4.85
C ILE A 31 -0.52 -4.25 6.35
N ASP A 32 -1.76 -4.21 6.86
CA ASP A 32 -2.04 -4.04 8.29
C ASP A 32 -1.42 -5.18 9.11
N LYS A 33 -1.49 -6.43 8.64
CA LYS A 33 -0.81 -7.58 9.26
C LYS A 33 0.70 -7.39 9.33
N ILE A 34 1.33 -6.97 8.22
CA ILE A 34 2.80 -6.73 8.19
C ILE A 34 3.18 -5.63 9.16
N GLN A 35 2.44 -4.53 9.19
CA GLN A 35 2.70 -3.42 10.10
C GLN A 35 2.62 -3.87 11.56
N ALA A 36 1.57 -4.62 11.92
CA ALA A 36 1.37 -5.11 13.27
C ALA A 36 2.46 -6.11 13.70
N GLU A 37 2.79 -7.09 12.85
CA GLU A 37 3.83 -8.09 13.14
C GLU A 37 5.23 -7.48 13.17
N ALA A 38 5.47 -6.44 12.35
CA ALA A 38 6.74 -5.72 12.35
C ALA A 38 6.85 -4.70 13.50
N ASP A 39 5.77 -4.40 14.22
CA ASP A 39 5.71 -3.37 15.27
C ASP A 39 6.21 -1.99 14.75
N ILE A 40 5.64 -1.55 13.63
CA ILE A 40 6.00 -0.26 12.99
C ILE A 40 5.00 0.83 13.38
N ASP A 41 5.51 1.81 14.12
CA ASP A 41 4.86 3.10 14.33
C ASP A 41 5.18 4.07 13.18
N ILE A 42 4.17 4.85 12.78
CA ILE A 42 4.27 5.80 11.68
C ILE A 42 3.77 7.17 12.14
N ASP A 43 4.63 8.17 11.99
CA ASP A 43 4.28 9.58 12.12
C ASP A 43 3.76 10.11 10.78
N TYR A 44 2.61 10.76 10.81
CA TYR A 44 2.00 11.37 9.64
C TYR A 44 2.00 12.90 9.73
N GLU A 45 2.30 13.54 8.61
CA GLU A 45 2.18 14.98 8.43
C GLU A 45 1.40 15.26 7.15
N MET A 46 0.28 15.96 7.29
CA MET A 46 -0.51 16.43 6.15
C MET A 46 0.18 17.63 5.51
N LEU A 47 0.67 17.47 4.28
CA LEU A 47 1.38 18.52 3.54
C LEU A 47 0.44 19.38 2.71
N GLU A 48 -0.63 18.78 2.18
CA GLU A 48 -1.62 19.45 1.35
C GLU A 48 -3.01 18.87 1.61
N LEU A 49 -4.03 19.74 1.62
CA LEU A 49 -5.42 19.33 1.56
C LEU A 49 -6.25 20.36 0.79
N THR A 50 -6.75 19.95 -0.37
CA THR A 50 -7.89 20.58 -1.04
C THR A 50 -9.09 19.65 -0.89
N GLN A 51 -10.06 20.05 -0.07
CA GLN A 51 -11.22 19.22 0.28
C GLN A 51 -11.89 18.62 -0.97
N GLY A 52 -11.99 17.29 -1.00
CA GLY A 52 -12.60 16.52 -2.08
C GLY A 52 -11.79 16.46 -3.39
N LYS A 53 -10.64 17.14 -3.50
CA LYS A 53 -9.89 17.27 -4.76
C LYS A 53 -8.48 16.72 -4.72
N SER A 54 -7.71 17.07 -3.68
CA SER A 54 -6.33 16.63 -3.54
C SER A 54 -5.89 16.55 -2.08
N ALA A 55 -4.96 15.63 -1.80
CA ALA A 55 -4.24 15.59 -0.55
C ALA A 55 -2.85 14.97 -0.75
N ALA A 56 -1.91 15.40 0.09
CA ALA A 56 -0.58 14.80 0.19
C ALA A 56 -0.24 14.58 1.67
N VAL A 57 0.20 13.37 2.01
CA VAL A 57 0.58 12.97 3.37
C VAL A 57 2.01 12.45 3.34
N LYS A 58 2.86 13.02 4.20
CA LYS A 58 4.19 12.50 4.49
C LYS A 58 4.07 11.49 5.62
N ALA A 59 4.68 10.32 5.43
CA ALA A 59 4.84 9.31 6.46
C ALA A 59 6.33 9.18 6.81
N THR A 60 6.63 9.16 8.10
CA THR A 60 7.98 8.93 8.63
C THR A 60 7.91 7.83 9.68
N ALA A 61 8.88 6.92 9.65
CA ALA A 61 8.98 5.85 10.64
C ALA A 61 10.46 5.51 10.88
N THR A 62 10.76 5.12 12.12
CA THR A 62 12.04 4.57 12.52
C THR A 62 11.83 3.11 12.91
N TRP A 63 12.52 2.20 12.25
CA TRP A 63 12.38 0.77 12.51
C TRP A 63 13.74 0.06 12.34
N ASN A 64 14.20 -0.66 13.36
CA ASN A 64 15.52 -1.32 13.39
C ASN A 64 16.66 -0.36 12.99
N ASP A 65 16.78 0.78 13.67
CA ASP A 65 17.77 1.86 13.42
C ASP A 65 17.67 2.55 12.04
N ARG A 66 16.74 2.11 11.19
CA ARG A 66 16.49 2.70 9.89
C ARG A 66 15.36 3.70 9.99
N LYS A 67 15.69 4.98 9.77
CA LYS A 67 14.69 6.02 9.55
C LYS A 67 14.35 6.12 8.06
N LEU A 68 13.06 6.14 7.74
CA LEU A 68 12.57 6.29 6.38
C LEU A 68 11.46 7.34 6.32
N THR A 69 11.43 8.08 5.22
CA THR A 69 10.32 8.97 4.87
C THR A 69 9.79 8.59 3.49
N THR A 70 8.48 8.64 3.33
CA THR A 70 7.80 8.49 2.05
C THR A 70 6.56 9.37 2.01
N PHE A 71 5.90 9.42 0.86
CA PHE A 71 4.69 10.20 0.65
C PHE A 71 3.58 9.30 0.13
N GLY A 72 2.34 9.72 0.36
CA GLY A 72 1.17 9.26 -0.35
C GLY A 72 0.40 10.47 -0.85
N GLU A 73 -0.09 10.38 -2.08
CA GLU A 73 -0.83 11.44 -2.72
C GLU A 73 -2.12 10.90 -3.35
N ALA A 74 -3.17 11.69 -3.28
CA ALA A 74 -4.44 11.41 -3.92
C ALA A 74 -4.95 12.68 -4.58
N ASN A 75 -5.40 12.58 -5.83
CA ASN A 75 -6.11 13.63 -6.53
C ASN A 75 -7.07 13.04 -7.56
N GLU A 76 -7.90 13.89 -8.18
CA GLU A 76 -8.88 13.49 -9.19
C GLU A 76 -8.31 12.66 -10.37
N LYS A 77 -7.00 12.76 -10.65
CA LYS A 77 -6.36 12.01 -11.75
C LYS A 77 -5.93 10.59 -11.34
N ASN A 78 -5.75 10.32 -10.05
CA ASN A 78 -5.20 9.05 -9.57
C ASN A 78 -6.03 8.37 -8.48
N CYS A 79 -7.15 8.97 -8.08
CA CYS A 79 -8.00 8.51 -6.99
C CYS A 79 -9.45 8.79 -7.36
N ARG A 80 -10.26 7.74 -7.50
CA ARG A 80 -11.70 7.87 -7.80
C ARG A 80 -12.54 8.21 -6.57
N GLN A 81 -11.99 8.00 -5.37
CA GLN A 81 -12.68 8.25 -4.11
C GLN A 81 -12.60 9.73 -3.74
N SER A 82 -13.70 10.27 -3.20
CA SER A 82 -13.78 11.67 -2.77
C SER A 82 -13.05 11.96 -1.45
N TYR A 83 -12.74 10.93 -0.66
CA TYR A 83 -12.01 11.04 0.60
C TYR A 83 -10.48 11.03 0.37
N VAL A 84 -10.00 12.02 -0.38
CA VAL A 84 -8.59 12.12 -0.83
C VAL A 84 -7.57 12.09 0.32
N LEU A 85 -7.87 12.67 1.48
CA LEU A 85 -6.96 12.64 2.63
C LEU A 85 -6.71 11.21 3.14
N ALA A 86 -7.77 10.46 3.39
CA ALA A 86 -7.66 9.07 3.84
C ALA A 86 -6.98 8.19 2.78
N MET A 87 -7.20 8.47 1.49
CA MET A 87 -6.48 7.77 0.42
C MET A 87 -4.98 8.08 0.43
N ALA A 88 -4.60 9.36 0.55
CA ALA A 88 -3.20 9.76 0.64
C ALA A 88 -2.50 9.13 1.87
N GLU A 89 -3.15 9.10 3.03
CA GLU A 89 -2.64 8.44 4.24
C GLU A 89 -2.43 6.93 4.02
N LYS A 90 -3.44 6.21 3.51
CA LYS A 90 -3.32 4.76 3.22
C LYS A 90 -2.20 4.45 2.24
N ARG A 91 -2.00 5.31 1.23
CA ARG A 91 -0.90 5.18 0.26
C ARG A 91 0.46 5.38 0.92
N ALA A 92 0.59 6.40 1.76
CA ALA A 92 1.82 6.67 2.50
C ALA A 92 2.17 5.50 3.44
N MET A 93 1.17 4.97 4.14
CA MET A 93 1.29 3.80 5.01
C MET A 93 1.76 2.56 4.26
N SER A 94 1.08 2.21 3.15
CA SER A 94 1.46 1.05 2.34
C SER A 94 2.93 1.12 1.90
N ARG A 95 3.32 2.27 1.35
CA ARG A 95 4.68 2.49 0.86
C ARG A 95 5.71 2.39 1.99
N ILE A 96 5.46 2.96 3.17
CA ILE A 96 6.46 2.96 4.25
C ILE A 96 6.64 1.56 4.86
N VAL A 97 5.53 0.85 5.10
CA VAL A 97 5.53 -0.52 5.64
C VAL A 97 6.29 -1.45 4.70
N LEU A 98 5.96 -1.45 3.41
CA LEU A 98 6.60 -2.34 2.43
C LEU A 98 8.08 -2.01 2.18
N LYS A 99 8.48 -0.73 2.25
CA LYS A 99 9.88 -0.31 2.10
C LYS A 99 10.73 -0.68 3.31
N LEU A 100 10.20 -0.55 4.52
CA LEU A 100 10.91 -0.93 5.75
C LEU A 100 11.08 -2.44 5.84
N THR A 101 10.04 -3.19 5.52
CA THR A 101 10.02 -4.66 5.64
C THR A 101 10.63 -5.41 4.45
N GLY A 102 11.07 -4.69 3.41
CA GLY A 102 11.85 -5.23 2.29
C GLY A 102 11.03 -5.74 1.10
N PHE A 103 9.69 -5.78 1.21
CA PHE A 103 8.81 -6.20 0.11
C PHE A 103 8.96 -5.34 -1.15
N TYR A 104 9.12 -4.03 -0.99
CA TYR A 104 9.20 -3.10 -2.12
C TYR A 104 10.42 -3.39 -3.02
N ALA A 105 11.53 -3.85 -2.43
CA ALA A 105 12.73 -4.24 -3.17
C ALA A 105 12.52 -5.52 -4.02
N LEU A 106 11.45 -6.27 -3.75
CA LEU A 106 11.07 -7.49 -4.46
C LEU A 106 9.94 -7.27 -5.48
N GLY A 107 9.60 -6.01 -5.79
CA GLY A 107 8.57 -5.67 -6.77
C GLY A 107 7.14 -5.94 -6.27
N VAL A 108 6.93 -5.84 -4.95
CA VAL A 108 5.61 -5.98 -4.32
C VAL A 108 5.06 -4.60 -3.98
N PHE A 109 3.79 -4.38 -4.31
CA PHE A 109 3.06 -3.13 -4.03
C PHE A 109 1.83 -3.41 -3.16
N GLY A 110 1.32 -2.41 -2.45
CA GLY A 110 0.07 -2.55 -1.72
C GLY A 110 -1.14 -2.07 -2.51
N GLN A 111 -2.29 -2.69 -2.26
CA GLN A 111 -3.54 -2.48 -3.00
C GLN A 111 -3.98 -1.00 -3.04
N ASP A 112 -3.87 -0.27 -1.94
CA ASP A 112 -4.34 1.12 -1.87
C ASP A 112 -3.42 2.12 -2.60
N GLU A 113 -2.26 1.68 -3.10
CA GLU A 113 -1.30 2.54 -3.80
C GLU A 113 -1.78 2.98 -5.19
N SER A 114 -2.67 2.23 -5.82
CA SER A 114 -3.25 2.58 -7.12
C SER A 114 -4.62 1.93 -7.31
N ASP A 115 -5.55 2.69 -7.89
CA ASP A 115 -6.86 2.17 -8.29
C ASP A 115 -6.76 1.10 -9.38
N ASP A 116 -5.62 1.01 -10.08
CA ASP A 116 -5.33 -0.01 -11.08
C ASP A 116 -4.83 -1.32 -10.48
N PHE A 117 -4.51 -1.34 -9.18
CA PHE A 117 -4.10 -2.55 -8.47
C PHE A 117 -5.33 -3.38 -8.10
N VAL A 118 -5.95 -3.95 -9.13
CA VAL A 118 -7.11 -4.84 -9.05
C VAL A 118 -6.72 -6.29 -9.26
N ASP A 119 -7.53 -7.21 -8.74
CA ASP A 119 -7.33 -8.66 -8.95
C ASP A 119 -7.61 -9.05 -10.41
N ALA A 120 -6.58 -9.57 -11.09
CA ALA A 120 -6.66 -10.00 -12.48
C ALA A 120 -7.76 -11.04 -12.73
N ASN A 121 -8.00 -11.96 -11.80
CA ASN A 121 -9.00 -13.01 -11.97
C ASN A 121 -10.42 -12.43 -11.93
N LYS A 122 -10.67 -11.50 -11.00
CA LYS A 122 -11.96 -10.79 -10.91
C LYS A 122 -12.17 -9.84 -12.09
N TYR A 123 -11.10 -9.26 -12.63
CA TYR A 123 -11.15 -8.36 -13.78
C TYR A 123 -11.50 -9.10 -15.08
N GLN A 124 -10.92 -10.28 -15.32
CA GLN A 124 -11.23 -11.09 -16.51
C GLN A 124 -12.68 -11.56 -16.52
N LEU A 125 -13.23 -11.95 -15.36
CA LEU A 125 -14.63 -12.37 -15.23
C LEU A 125 -15.62 -11.28 -15.69
N LYS A 126 -15.28 -9.99 -15.49
CA LYS A 126 -16.12 -8.85 -15.92
C LYS A 126 -16.05 -8.55 -17.42
N LYS A 127 -15.06 -9.07 -18.16
CA LYS A 127 -14.97 -8.91 -19.62
C LYS A 127 -15.67 -10.04 -20.38
N SER A 128 -15.98 -11.14 -19.69
CA SER A 128 -16.62 -12.32 -20.26
C SER A 128 -18.15 -12.35 -20.07
N ILE A 129 -18.71 -11.28 -19.50
CA ILE A 129 -20.14 -11.02 -19.31
C ILE A 129 -20.45 -9.75 -20.09
#